data_AF-A0A4Q2E1P6-F1
#
_entry.id   AF-A0A4Q2E1P6-F1
#
_cell.length_a   1.000
_cell.length_b   1.000
_cell.length_c   1.000
_cell.angle_alpha   90.00
_cell.angle_beta   90.00
_cell.angle_gamma   90.00
#
_symmetry.space_group_name_H-M   'P 1'
#
loop_
_entity.id
_entity.type
_entity.pdbx_description
1 polymer ?
#
loop_
_entity_poly.entity_id
_entity_poly.type
_entity_poly.pdbx_seq_one_letter_code
_entity_poly.pdbx_strand_id
1 'polypeptide(L)'
;MIVEKKKPVKNKEVLPSQTFFNKEAYQLAIRSMNIGEAWRLSHNEEEARLFLEAHTANFALLNLAIPAYALEAPVEPPMKPERVLEASSVPVRGEKVEISSIGRDSSDQAIFRNAVSSNYNHCCAITGDSIAVEACHIQTHSDHYDNCVDNGIMLSVGLHRLFDAGIMVIDADSMTVNFMQDCFYKKHLEGAPVRQGKIPINKDKLKTKNLCID
;
A
#
# COMPACT_ATOMS: atom_id res chain seq x y z
N MET A 1 37.03 23.61 47.81
CA MET A 1 36.65 22.18 47.86
C MET A 1 35.13 22.08 47.78
N ILE A 2 34.59 21.73 46.62
CA ILE A 2 33.19 21.30 46.47
C ILE A 2 33.28 20.00 45.68
N VAL A 3 32.85 18.92 46.32
CA VAL A 3 32.99 17.54 45.86
C VAL A 3 31.78 17.21 44.98
N GLU A 4 31.97 17.11 43.68
CA GLU A 4 30.95 16.57 42.77
C GLU A 4 30.85 15.06 42.95
N LYS A 5 29.69 14.60 43.44
CA LYS A 5 29.35 13.18 43.50
C LYS A 5 29.07 12.65 42.09
N LYS A 6 30.03 11.94 41.50
CA LYS A 6 29.84 11.18 40.27
C LYS A 6 28.79 10.07 40.50
N LYS A 7 27.74 10.05 39.69
CA LYS A 7 26.77 8.94 39.63
C LYS A 7 27.47 7.66 39.15
N PRO A 8 27.10 6.48 39.68
CA PRO A 8 27.74 5.23 39.29
C PRO A 8 27.39 4.90 37.83
N VAL A 9 28.45 4.73 37.03
CA VAL A 9 28.38 4.21 35.67
C VAL A 9 27.89 2.77 35.78
N LYS A 10 26.67 2.51 35.28
CA LYS A 10 26.18 1.13 35.14
C LYS A 10 27.11 0.41 34.18
N ASN A 11 27.83 -0.59 34.69
CA ASN A 11 28.52 -1.58 33.86
C ASN A 11 27.50 -2.14 32.87
N LYS A 12 27.67 -1.82 31.59
CA LYS A 12 27.03 -2.59 30.52
C LYS A 12 27.74 -3.93 30.52
N GLU A 13 27.07 -4.95 31.05
CA GLU A 13 27.43 -6.33 30.75
C GLU A 13 27.45 -6.46 29.23
N VAL A 14 28.65 -6.70 28.69
CA VAL A 14 28.85 -7.00 27.29
C VAL A 14 28.26 -8.40 27.08
N LEU A 15 27.00 -8.47 26.66
CA LEU A 15 26.41 -9.71 26.18
C LEU A 15 27.24 -10.20 24.97
N PRO A 16 27.59 -11.50 24.93
CA PRO A 16 28.45 -12.05 23.88
C PRO A 16 27.81 -11.82 22.51
N SER A 17 28.64 -11.64 21.48
CA SER A 17 28.22 -11.47 20.09
C SER A 17 27.41 -12.68 19.63
N GLN A 18 26.08 -12.62 19.78
CA GLN A 18 25.18 -13.62 19.26
C GLN A 18 24.97 -13.34 17.77
N THR A 19 25.73 -14.06 16.94
CA THR A 19 25.77 -13.95 15.48
C THR A 19 24.61 -14.66 14.78
N PHE A 20 23.69 -15.27 15.52
CA PHE A 20 22.59 -16.06 14.97
C PHE A 20 21.30 -15.24 14.96
N PHE A 21 20.68 -15.12 13.78
CA PHE A 21 19.35 -14.54 13.59
C PHE A 21 18.61 -15.28 12.48
N ASN A 22 17.50 -15.93 12.82
CA ASN A 22 16.63 -16.60 11.86
C ASN A 22 15.52 -15.67 11.40
N LYS A 23 15.68 -15.14 10.18
CA LYS A 23 14.74 -14.20 9.57
C LYS A 23 13.34 -14.80 9.32
N GLU A 24 13.26 -16.07 8.94
CA GLU A 24 11.98 -16.73 8.64
C GLU A 24 11.15 -16.92 9.91
N ALA A 25 11.78 -17.41 10.98
CA ALA A 25 11.14 -17.54 12.28
C ALA A 25 10.63 -16.18 12.78
N TYR A 26 11.43 -15.12 12.63
CA TYR A 26 11.02 -13.76 12.99
C TYR A 26 9.78 -13.28 12.23
N GLN A 27 9.77 -13.42 10.90
CA GLN A 27 8.67 -12.96 10.04
C GLN A 27 7.35 -13.68 10.30
N LEU A 28 7.42 -14.96 10.67
CA LEU A 28 6.25 -15.75 11.05
C LEU A 28 5.78 -15.41 12.47
N ALA A 29 6.72 -15.24 13.41
CA ALA A 29 6.43 -14.90 14.79
C ALA A 29 5.70 -13.56 14.94
N ILE A 30 6.11 -12.50 14.24
CA ILE A 30 5.46 -11.18 14.34
C ILE A 30 3.98 -11.16 13.91
N ARG A 31 3.50 -12.23 13.26
CA ARG A 31 2.08 -12.38 12.90
C ARG A 31 1.23 -12.87 14.06
N SER A 32 1.82 -13.52 15.06
CA SER A 32 1.12 -14.20 16.16
C SER A 32 1.59 -13.81 17.56
N MET A 33 2.76 -13.16 17.71
CA MET A 33 3.31 -12.72 19.00
C MET A 33 3.87 -11.30 18.96
N ASN A 34 4.23 -10.77 20.14
CA ASN A 34 4.77 -9.42 20.25
C ASN A 34 6.18 -9.32 19.66
N ILE A 35 6.58 -8.10 19.24
CA ILE A 35 7.83 -7.86 18.53
C ILE A 35 9.06 -8.26 19.36
N GLY A 36 9.03 -8.05 20.69
CA GLY A 36 10.15 -8.40 21.57
C GLY A 36 10.34 -9.90 21.75
N GLU A 37 9.24 -10.65 21.87
CA GLU A 37 9.24 -12.12 21.91
C GLU A 37 9.68 -12.71 20.58
N ALA A 38 9.14 -12.22 19.47
CA ALA A 38 9.55 -12.63 18.13
C ALA A 38 11.05 -12.40 17.92
N TRP A 39 11.56 -11.25 18.39
CA TRP A 39 12.99 -10.92 18.30
C TRP A 39 13.83 -11.90 19.12
N ARG A 40 13.45 -12.21 20.37
CA ARG A 40 14.18 -13.19 21.21
C ARG A 40 14.19 -14.58 20.59
N LEU A 41 13.03 -15.06 20.14
CA LEU A 41 12.87 -16.36 19.49
C LEU A 41 13.77 -16.48 18.26
N SER A 42 13.85 -15.43 17.45
CA SER A 42 14.67 -15.43 16.24
C SER A 42 16.18 -15.42 16.47
N HIS A 43 16.65 -15.01 17.66
CA HIS A 43 18.08 -15.03 18.02
C HIS A 43 18.51 -16.34 18.70
N ASN A 44 17.57 -17.24 18.98
CA ASN A 44 17.84 -18.56 19.52
C ASN A 44 17.65 -19.62 18.42
N GLU A 45 18.73 -20.34 18.07
CA GLU A 45 18.74 -21.32 16.99
C GLU A 45 17.79 -22.50 17.20
N GLU A 46 17.74 -23.01 18.43
CA GLU A 46 16.88 -24.15 18.75
C GLU A 46 15.40 -23.74 18.78
N GLU A 47 15.10 -22.59 19.40
CA GLU A 47 13.72 -22.06 19.44
C GLU A 47 13.21 -21.70 18.05
N ALA A 48 14.03 -21.05 17.21
CA ALA A 48 13.67 -20.71 15.84
C ALA A 48 13.40 -21.97 14.99
N ARG A 49 14.22 -23.02 15.13
CA ARG A 49 14.02 -24.30 14.42
C ARG A 49 12.72 -24.99 14.86
N LEU A 50 12.50 -25.13 16.16
CA LEU A 50 11.29 -25.75 16.71
C LEU A 50 10.02 -24.96 16.32
N PHE A 51 10.10 -23.64 16.32
CA PHE A 51 9.01 -22.76 15.91
C PHE A 51 8.66 -22.97 14.43
N LEU A 52 9.66 -23.04 13.55
CA LEU A 52 9.45 -23.31 12.12
C LEU A 52 8.90 -24.72 11.88
N GLU A 53 9.40 -25.74 12.58
CA GLU A 53 8.89 -27.13 12.48
C GLU A 53 7.44 -27.25 12.94
N ALA A 54 7.07 -26.57 14.03
CA ALA A 54 5.67 -26.52 14.47
C ALA A 54 4.79 -25.79 13.44
N HIS A 55 5.27 -24.71 12.83
CA HIS A 55 4.51 -23.97 11.81
C HIS A 55 4.35 -24.76 10.51
N THR A 56 5.37 -25.48 10.06
CA THR A 56 5.28 -26.34 8.87
C THR A 56 4.40 -27.57 9.12
N ALA A 57 4.47 -28.18 10.30
CA ALA A 57 3.58 -29.28 10.68
C ALA A 57 2.11 -28.83 10.77
N ASN A 58 1.84 -27.64 11.33
CA ASN A 58 0.50 -27.07 11.36
C ASN A 58 -0.04 -26.77 9.95
N PHE A 59 0.81 -26.29 9.02
CA PHE A 59 0.44 -26.09 7.63
C PHE A 59 0.14 -27.42 6.91
N ALA A 60 0.93 -28.47 7.17
CA ALA A 60 0.70 -29.80 6.63
C ALA A 60 -0.60 -30.44 7.17
N LEU A 61 -0.90 -30.27 8.45
CA LEU A 61 -2.17 -30.73 9.05
C LEU A 61 -3.38 -29.94 8.54
N LEU A 62 -3.24 -28.64 8.28
CA LEU A 62 -4.31 -27.83 7.67
C LEU A 62 -4.64 -28.33 6.25
N ASN A 63 -3.64 -28.73 5.46
CA ASN A 63 -3.84 -29.31 4.13
C ASN A 63 -4.45 -30.73 4.17
N LEU A 64 -4.25 -31.49 5.25
CA LEU A 64 -4.88 -32.80 5.45
C LEU A 64 -6.31 -32.70 6.00
N ALA A 65 -6.66 -31.58 6.64
CA ALA A 65 -7.97 -31.32 7.22
C ALA A 65 -8.96 -30.64 6.26
N ILE A 66 -8.53 -30.29 5.03
CA ILE A 66 -9.47 -29.92 3.97
C ILE A 66 -10.13 -31.22 3.50
N PRO A 67 -11.43 -31.46 3.72
CA PRO A 67 -12.10 -32.60 3.14
C PRO A 67 -11.91 -32.54 1.62
N ALA A 68 -11.59 -33.68 1.01
CA ALA A 68 -11.45 -33.86 -0.44
C ALA A 68 -12.81 -33.71 -1.17
N TYR A 69 -13.55 -32.65 -0.88
CA TYR A 69 -14.82 -32.29 -1.47
C TYR A 69 -14.73 -30.86 -2.01
N ALA A 70 -14.25 -30.80 -3.26
CA ALA A 70 -14.65 -29.89 -4.32
C ALA A 70 -13.51 -29.79 -5.35
N LEU A 71 -13.09 -30.95 -5.89
CA LEU A 71 -12.62 -30.96 -7.28
C LEU A 71 -13.86 -30.88 -8.16
N GLU A 72 -14.56 -29.75 -8.11
CA GLU A 72 -15.31 -29.34 -9.29
C GLU A 72 -14.28 -29.06 -10.39
N ALA A 73 -14.61 -29.52 -11.60
CA ALA A 73 -13.73 -29.71 -12.74
C ALA A 73 -12.67 -28.60 -12.92
N PRO A 74 -11.49 -28.92 -13.48
CA PRO A 74 -10.53 -27.91 -13.89
C PRO A 74 -11.25 -26.94 -14.83
N VAL A 75 -11.58 -25.75 -14.35
CA VAL A 75 -11.89 -24.63 -15.22
C VAL A 75 -10.57 -24.31 -15.88
N GLU A 76 -10.37 -24.81 -17.10
CA GLU A 76 -9.24 -24.38 -17.89
C GLU A 76 -9.28 -22.85 -17.91
N PRO A 77 -8.23 -22.18 -17.42
CA PRO A 77 -8.20 -20.72 -17.37
C PRO A 77 -8.49 -20.23 -18.79
N PRO A 78 -9.43 -19.28 -18.98
CA PRO A 78 -9.72 -18.76 -20.31
C PRO A 78 -8.41 -18.33 -20.96
N MET A 79 -8.21 -18.84 -22.17
CA MET A 79 -7.01 -18.65 -22.99
C MET A 79 -6.48 -17.23 -22.85
N LYS A 80 -5.24 -17.11 -22.36
CA LYS A 80 -4.51 -15.84 -22.36
C LYS A 80 -4.46 -15.34 -23.81
N PRO A 81 -4.78 -14.07 -24.11
CA PRO A 81 -4.42 -13.52 -25.41
C PRO A 81 -2.90 -13.69 -25.56
N GLU A 82 -2.53 -14.45 -26.57
CA GLU A 82 -1.16 -14.80 -26.90
C GLU A 82 -0.43 -13.55 -27.38
N ARG A 83 0.11 -12.80 -26.43
CA ARG A 83 1.24 -11.92 -26.69
C ARG A 83 2.41 -12.46 -25.92
N VAL A 84 3.10 -13.42 -26.54
CA VAL A 84 4.41 -13.88 -26.11
C VAL A 84 5.38 -12.72 -26.31
N LEU A 85 5.46 -11.83 -25.32
CA LEU A 85 6.66 -11.05 -25.12
C LEU A 85 7.64 -12.00 -24.43
N GLU A 86 8.59 -12.54 -25.20
CA GLU A 86 9.67 -13.33 -24.62
C GLU A 86 10.40 -12.46 -23.60
N ALA A 87 10.25 -12.81 -22.32
CA ALA A 87 11.03 -12.20 -21.26
C ALA A 87 12.49 -12.63 -21.43
N SER A 88 13.23 -11.88 -22.24
CA SER A 88 14.66 -12.08 -22.44
C SER A 88 15.40 -11.82 -21.13
N SER A 89 16.25 -12.75 -20.71
CA SER A 89 17.10 -12.67 -19.52
C SER A 89 18.28 -11.71 -19.69
N VAL A 90 18.04 -10.55 -20.34
CA VAL A 90 19.05 -9.51 -20.50
C VAL A 90 19.40 -8.99 -19.10
N PRO A 91 20.68 -8.97 -18.70
CA PRO A 91 21.08 -8.30 -17.48
C PRO A 91 20.76 -6.80 -17.62
N VAL A 92 19.73 -6.34 -16.91
CA VAL A 92 19.38 -4.92 -16.82
C VAL A 92 20.49 -4.25 -16.00
N ARG A 93 21.47 -3.63 -16.67
CA ARG A 93 22.41 -2.73 -16.00
C ARG A 93 21.70 -1.41 -15.75
N GLY A 94 21.40 -1.12 -14.49
CA GLY A 94 20.95 0.21 -14.09
C GLY A 94 22.08 1.21 -14.28
N GLU A 95 21.88 2.20 -15.15
CA GLU A 95 22.76 3.35 -15.23
C GLU A 95 22.42 4.31 -14.10
N LYS A 96 23.42 4.76 -13.35
CA LYS A 96 23.22 5.73 -12.27
C LYS A 96 23.09 7.12 -12.91
N VAL A 97 21.86 7.49 -13.24
CA VAL A 97 21.56 8.85 -13.69
C VAL A 97 21.53 9.78 -12.48
N GLU A 98 22.32 10.84 -12.52
CA GLU A 98 22.27 11.91 -11.53
C GLU A 98 21.04 12.78 -11.85
N ILE A 99 19.91 12.42 -11.23
CA ILE A 99 18.69 13.21 -11.34
C ILE A 99 18.80 14.33 -10.32
N SER A 100 19.03 15.56 -10.78
CA SER A 100 18.80 16.77 -9.97
C SER A 100 17.30 16.93 -9.78
N SER A 101 16.74 16.21 -8.80
CA SER A 101 15.34 16.39 -8.45
C SER A 101 15.21 17.78 -7.83
N ILE A 102 14.47 18.66 -8.50
CA ILE A 102 13.78 19.75 -7.81
C ILE A 102 12.81 19.03 -6.86
N GLY A 103 13.28 18.78 -5.65
CA GLY A 103 12.59 17.97 -4.67
C GLY A 103 11.25 18.62 -4.36
N ARG A 104 10.16 17.88 -4.58
CA ARG A 104 8.85 18.27 -4.07
C ARG A 104 9.00 18.42 -2.55
N ASP A 105 8.51 19.52 -1.97
CA ASP A 105 8.54 19.66 -0.52
C ASP A 105 7.70 18.53 0.10
N SER A 106 8.38 17.61 0.79
CA SER A 106 7.74 16.46 1.43
C SER A 106 6.73 16.89 2.51
N SER A 107 6.92 18.10 3.04
CA SER A 107 6.08 18.69 4.09
C SER A 107 4.72 19.09 3.52
N ASP A 108 4.71 19.75 2.36
CA ASP A 108 3.47 20.23 1.73
C ASP A 108 2.57 19.09 1.26
N GLN A 109 3.17 18.02 0.72
CA GLN A 109 2.43 16.81 0.36
C GLN A 109 1.84 16.10 1.59
N ALA A 110 2.57 16.08 2.72
CA ALA A 110 2.05 15.52 3.95
C ALA A 110 0.87 16.35 4.49
N ILE A 111 0.96 17.68 4.42
CA ILE A 111 -0.11 18.61 4.82
C ILE A 111 -1.35 18.38 3.95
N PHE A 112 -1.19 18.38 2.62
CA PHE A 112 -2.29 18.11 1.68
C PHE A 112 -2.97 16.77 1.99
N ARG A 113 -2.18 15.70 2.11
CA ARG A 113 -2.69 14.36 2.38
C ARG A 113 -3.50 14.33 3.67
N ASN A 114 -3.01 14.94 4.74
CA ASN A 114 -3.70 14.98 6.02
C ASN A 114 -5.00 15.80 5.95
N ALA A 115 -4.98 16.91 5.24
CA ALA A 115 -6.14 17.78 5.07
C ALA A 115 -7.25 17.07 4.26
N VAL A 116 -6.91 16.46 3.13
CA VAL A 116 -7.85 15.67 2.32
C VAL A 116 -8.36 14.46 3.10
N SER A 117 -7.48 13.71 3.76
CA SER A 117 -7.88 12.56 4.58
C SER A 117 -8.91 12.95 5.65
N SER A 118 -8.69 14.07 6.34
CA SER A 118 -9.63 14.60 7.34
C SER A 118 -10.94 15.11 6.73
N ASN A 119 -10.91 15.62 5.49
CA ASN A 119 -12.08 16.09 4.76
C ASN A 119 -13.08 14.96 4.47
N TYR A 120 -12.58 13.74 4.27
CA TYR A 120 -13.36 12.53 3.95
C TYR A 120 -13.50 11.56 5.13
N ASN A 121 -13.19 12.00 6.36
CA ASN A 121 -13.18 11.14 7.55
C ASN A 121 -12.36 9.84 7.36
N HIS A 122 -11.24 9.93 6.65
CA HIS A 122 -10.32 8.82 6.35
C HIS A 122 -10.93 7.68 5.52
N CYS A 123 -12.03 7.93 4.81
CA CYS A 123 -12.73 6.96 3.98
C CYS A 123 -12.63 7.27 2.48
N CYS A 124 -12.67 6.24 1.65
CA CYS A 124 -12.79 6.38 0.20
C CYS A 124 -14.12 7.06 -0.17
N ALA A 125 -14.06 8.05 -1.05
CA ALA A 125 -15.22 8.78 -1.54
C ALA A 125 -16.20 7.90 -2.36
N ILE A 126 -15.71 6.78 -2.91
CA ILE A 126 -16.50 5.88 -3.77
C ILE A 126 -16.99 4.68 -2.94
N THR A 127 -16.07 3.89 -2.37
CA THR A 127 -16.44 2.64 -1.66
C THR A 127 -16.86 2.86 -0.21
N GLY A 128 -16.42 3.96 0.42
CA GLY A 128 -16.61 4.21 1.84
C GLY A 128 -15.61 3.49 2.76
N ASP A 129 -14.73 2.65 2.23
CA ASP A 129 -13.75 1.92 3.03
C ASP A 129 -12.63 2.84 3.55
N SER A 130 -12.11 2.54 4.73
CA SER A 130 -10.98 3.26 5.34
C SER A 130 -9.63 2.55 5.18
N ILE A 131 -9.60 1.40 4.51
CA ILE A 131 -8.41 0.56 4.38
C ILE A 131 -7.71 0.89 3.07
N ALA A 132 -6.38 1.06 3.12
CA ALA A 132 -5.53 1.32 1.94
C ALA A 132 -6.09 2.44 1.05
N VAL A 133 -6.22 3.62 1.67
CA VAL A 133 -6.74 4.84 1.05
C VAL A 133 -5.64 5.91 0.93
N GLU A 134 -5.70 6.68 -0.15
CA GLU A 134 -4.75 7.73 -0.50
C GLU A 134 -5.48 9.01 -0.90
N ALA A 135 -4.87 10.15 -0.57
CA ALA A 135 -5.30 11.43 -1.10
C ALA A 135 -4.78 11.56 -2.54
N CYS A 136 -5.72 11.71 -3.47
CA CYS A 136 -5.46 11.88 -4.89
C CYS A 136 -5.71 13.35 -5.27
N HIS A 137 -4.78 13.93 -6.02
CA HIS A 137 -4.99 15.23 -6.65
C HIS A 137 -5.89 15.07 -7.87
N ILE A 138 -6.86 15.97 -8.01
CA ILE A 138 -7.68 16.05 -9.22
C ILE A 138 -6.81 16.62 -10.33
N GLN A 139 -6.37 17.87 -10.23
CA GLN A 139 -5.38 18.41 -11.15
C GLN A 139 -3.98 18.08 -10.66
N THR A 140 -3.17 17.49 -11.53
CA THR A 140 -1.81 17.05 -11.24
C THR A 140 -0.94 18.22 -10.77
N HIS A 141 -0.20 17.96 -9.68
CA HIS A 141 0.72 18.92 -9.08
C HIS A 141 1.82 19.40 -10.05
N SER A 142 2.15 18.62 -11.09
CA SER A 142 3.14 19.00 -12.12
C SER A 142 2.78 20.29 -12.84
N ASP A 143 1.48 20.59 -12.95
CA ASP A 143 1.01 21.61 -13.88
C ASP A 143 0.50 22.86 -13.13
N HIS A 144 0.03 22.72 -11.88
CA HIS A 144 -0.69 23.79 -11.17
C HIS A 144 -0.21 24.07 -9.73
N TYR A 145 0.64 23.22 -9.13
CA TYR A 145 1.08 23.33 -7.71
C TYR A 145 -0.09 23.61 -6.74
N ASP A 146 -1.25 22.98 -6.98
CA ASP A 146 -2.47 23.26 -6.22
C ASP A 146 -2.71 22.21 -5.14
N ASN A 147 -2.34 22.56 -3.90
CA ASN A 147 -2.56 21.74 -2.70
C ASN A 147 -3.83 22.16 -1.93
N CYS A 148 -4.80 22.80 -2.58
CA CYS A 148 -6.09 23.08 -1.95
C CYS A 148 -6.91 21.79 -1.73
N VAL A 149 -7.66 21.73 -0.64
CA VAL A 149 -8.44 20.54 -0.26
C VAL A 149 -9.55 20.22 -1.30
N ASP A 150 -10.08 21.23 -1.97
CA ASP A 150 -11.08 21.09 -3.04
C ASP A 150 -10.50 20.48 -4.34
N ASN A 151 -9.17 20.46 -4.47
CA ASN A 151 -8.41 19.73 -5.50
C ASN A 151 -8.09 18.29 -5.07
N GLY A 152 -8.59 17.85 -3.91
CA GLY A 152 -8.28 16.54 -3.35
C GLY A 152 -9.50 15.64 -3.23
N ILE A 153 -9.31 14.37 -3.59
CA ILE A 153 -10.28 13.31 -3.35
C ILE A 153 -9.62 12.12 -2.65
N MET A 154 -10.31 11.55 -1.66
CA MET A 154 -9.83 10.37 -0.96
C MET A 154 -10.27 9.10 -1.70
N LEU A 155 -9.33 8.30 -2.20
CA LEU A 155 -9.60 7.11 -3.00
C LEU A 155 -8.89 5.89 -2.41
N SER A 156 -9.42 4.69 -2.65
CA SER A 156 -8.63 3.48 -2.40
C SER A 156 -7.43 3.46 -3.36
N VAL A 157 -6.32 2.85 -2.96
CA VAL A 157 -5.07 2.84 -3.75
C VAL A 157 -5.33 2.37 -5.18
N GLY A 158 -6.16 1.34 -5.38
CA GLY A 158 -6.50 0.84 -6.71
C GLY A 158 -7.25 1.88 -7.55
N LEU A 159 -8.27 2.53 -6.98
CA LEU A 159 -9.04 3.57 -7.66
C LEU A 159 -8.20 4.82 -7.95
N HIS A 160 -7.31 5.20 -7.03
CA HIS A 160 -6.34 6.27 -7.25
C HIS A 160 -5.49 6.01 -8.49
N ARG A 161 -4.90 4.81 -8.61
CA ARG A 161 -4.08 4.47 -9.78
C ARG A 161 -4.88 4.49 -11.08
N LEU A 162 -6.13 4.02 -11.06
CA LEU A 162 -7.00 4.07 -12.25
C LEU A 162 -7.40 5.49 -12.63
N PHE A 163 -7.62 6.37 -11.64
CA PHE A 163 -7.91 7.78 -11.87
C PHE A 163 -6.72 8.54 -12.46
N ASP A 164 -5.53 8.34 -11.89
CA ASP A 164 -4.29 8.94 -12.39
C ASP A 164 -4.04 8.53 -13.84
N ALA A 165 -4.26 7.25 -14.16
CA ALA A 165 -4.09 6.69 -15.50
C ALA A 165 -5.19 7.07 -16.50
N GLY A 166 -6.24 7.79 -16.09
CA GLY A 166 -7.37 8.13 -16.96
C GLY A 166 -8.29 6.95 -17.33
N ILE A 167 -8.10 5.79 -16.69
CA ILE A 167 -8.94 4.60 -16.91
C ILE A 167 -10.27 4.75 -16.15
N MET A 168 -10.24 5.41 -15.00
CA MET A 168 -11.42 5.83 -14.25
C MET A 168 -11.57 7.35 -14.35
N VAL A 169 -12.78 7.81 -14.61
CA VAL A 169 -13.16 9.22 -14.75
C VAL A 169 -14.29 9.50 -13.77
N ILE A 170 -14.32 10.70 -13.20
CA ILE A 170 -15.46 11.17 -12.41
C ILE A 170 -16.16 12.24 -13.23
N ASP A 171 -17.45 12.05 -13.49
CA ASP A 171 -18.27 13.04 -14.16
C ASP A 171 -18.54 14.23 -13.21
N ALA A 172 -18.22 15.44 -13.65
CA ALA A 172 -18.33 16.63 -12.81
C ALA A 172 -19.78 17.12 -12.61
N ASP A 173 -20.68 16.75 -13.51
CA ASP A 173 -22.06 17.19 -13.46
C ASP A 173 -22.90 16.23 -12.60
N SER A 174 -22.84 14.92 -12.89
CA SER A 174 -23.54 13.87 -12.14
C SER A 174 -22.83 13.43 -10.86
N MET A 175 -21.53 13.73 -10.71
CA MET A 175 -20.68 13.22 -9.62
C MET A 175 -20.73 11.69 -9.51
N THR A 176 -20.69 11.00 -10.66
CA THR A 176 -20.62 9.54 -10.75
C THR A 176 -19.31 9.07 -11.38
N VAL A 177 -18.90 7.86 -11.05
CA VAL A 177 -17.69 7.24 -11.58
C VAL A 177 -17.99 6.50 -12.88
N ASN A 178 -17.15 6.68 -13.90
CA ASN A 178 -17.21 5.96 -15.18
C ASN A 178 -15.85 5.34 -15.49
N PHE A 179 -15.83 4.15 -16.11
CA PHE A 179 -14.59 3.47 -16.48
C PHE A 179 -14.47 3.29 -18.00
N MET A 180 -13.34 3.74 -18.57
CA MET A 180 -13.07 3.69 -20.01
C MET A 180 -12.77 2.26 -20.51
N GLN A 181 -12.25 1.39 -19.64
CA GLN A 181 -11.89 0.01 -19.96
C GLN A 181 -12.64 -0.99 -19.07
N ASP A 182 -12.94 -2.18 -19.59
CA ASP A 182 -13.50 -3.25 -18.77
C ASP A 182 -12.46 -3.75 -17.76
N CYS A 183 -12.86 -3.77 -16.50
CA CYS A 183 -12.01 -4.20 -15.39
C CYS A 183 -12.89 -4.64 -14.22
N PHE A 184 -12.26 -5.26 -13.21
CA PHE A 184 -12.96 -5.68 -11.99
C PHE A 184 -13.77 -4.53 -11.35
N TYR A 185 -13.20 -3.34 -11.28
CA TYR A 185 -13.85 -2.18 -10.67
C TYR A 185 -15.08 -1.73 -11.46
N LYS A 186 -15.02 -1.71 -12.80
CA LYS A 186 -16.15 -1.34 -13.66
C LYS A 186 -17.39 -2.18 -13.36
N LYS A 187 -17.22 -3.50 -13.19
CA LYS A 187 -18.33 -4.43 -12.91
C LYS A 187 -19.10 -4.12 -11.63
N HIS A 188 -18.47 -3.45 -10.67
CA HIS A 188 -19.03 -3.21 -9.34
C HIS A 188 -19.25 -1.72 -9.02
N LEU A 189 -18.57 -0.82 -9.72
CA LEU A 189 -18.50 0.61 -9.38
C LEU A 189 -18.85 1.55 -10.54
N GLU A 190 -19.16 1.04 -11.74
CA GLU A 190 -19.68 1.88 -12.82
C GLU A 190 -20.97 2.60 -12.38
N GLY A 191 -21.02 3.91 -12.57
CA GLY A 191 -22.13 4.76 -12.15
C GLY A 191 -22.23 4.99 -10.65
N ALA A 192 -21.27 4.51 -9.84
CA ALA A 192 -21.30 4.73 -8.39
C ALA A 192 -21.20 6.22 -8.06
N PRO A 193 -21.94 6.71 -7.05
CA PRO A 193 -21.89 8.11 -6.65
C PRO A 193 -20.59 8.43 -5.91
N VAL A 194 -20.02 9.60 -6.19
CA VAL A 194 -18.85 10.13 -5.47
C VAL A 194 -19.32 10.97 -4.28
N ARG A 195 -19.13 10.44 -3.07
CA ARG A 195 -19.45 11.15 -1.83
C ARG A 195 -18.56 12.38 -1.71
N GLN A 196 -19.15 13.49 -1.34
CA GLN A 196 -18.41 14.74 -1.11
C GLN A 196 -17.84 14.77 0.31
N GLY A 197 -16.65 15.36 0.45
CA GLY A 197 -16.10 15.70 1.76
C GLY A 197 -16.81 16.91 2.39
N LYS A 198 -16.34 17.34 3.57
CA LYS A 198 -16.85 18.56 4.24
C LYS A 198 -16.67 19.80 3.36
N ILE A 199 -15.53 19.87 2.67
CA ILE A 199 -15.23 20.78 1.57
C ILE A 199 -15.50 19.99 0.28
N PRO A 200 -16.44 20.42 -0.56
CA PRO A 200 -16.77 19.71 -1.79
C PRO A 200 -15.64 19.82 -2.82
N ILE A 201 -15.63 18.87 -3.75
CA ILE A 201 -14.70 18.87 -4.88
C ILE A 201 -14.98 20.07 -5.78
N ASN A 202 -13.92 20.70 -6.28
CA ASN A 202 -14.04 21.72 -7.30
C ASN A 202 -14.35 21.09 -8.67
N LYS A 203 -15.59 21.30 -9.14
CA LYS A 203 -16.08 20.73 -10.41
C LYS A 203 -15.31 21.22 -11.63
N ASP A 204 -14.83 22.46 -11.63
CA ASP A 204 -14.10 23.02 -12.77
C ASP A 204 -12.74 22.33 -12.93
N LYS A 205 -12.05 22.07 -11.81
CA LYS A 205 -10.79 21.29 -11.80
C LYS A 205 -10.98 19.89 -12.38
N LEU A 206 -12.11 19.27 -12.04
CA LEU A 206 -12.46 17.95 -12.54
C LEU A 206 -12.77 17.96 -14.05
N LYS A 207 -13.52 18.98 -14.53
CA LYS A 207 -13.76 19.19 -15.96
C LYS A 207 -12.45 19.37 -16.72
N THR A 208 -11.52 20.18 -16.20
CA THR A 208 -10.21 20.35 -16.82
C THR A 208 -9.44 19.04 -16.91
N LYS A 209 -9.42 18.21 -15.85
CA LYS A 209 -8.76 16.89 -15.92
C LYS A 209 -9.40 15.99 -16.97
N ASN A 210 -10.73 15.93 -17.02
CA ASN A 210 -11.43 15.06 -17.96
C ASN A 210 -11.17 15.43 -19.43
N LEU A 211 -10.87 16.70 -19.72
CA LEU A 211 -10.47 17.17 -21.05
C LEU A 211 -9.05 16.73 -21.46
N CYS A 212 -8.21 16.30 -20.51
CA CYS A 212 -6.83 15.89 -20.77
C CYS A 212 -6.70 14.36 -20.94
N ILE A 213 -7.81 13.62 -20.97
CA ILE A 213 -7.84 12.17 -21.15
C ILE A 213 -8.14 11.92 -22.63
N ASP A 214 -7.10 11.92 -23.46
CA ASP A 214 -7.14 11.57 -24.89
C ASP A 214 -7.16 10.05 -25.12
#